data_AF-A0A2M6YS40-F1
#
_entry.id   AF-A0A2M6YS40-F1
#
_cell.length_a   1.000
_cell.length_b   1.000
_cell.length_c   1.000
_cell.angle_alpha   90.00
_cell.angle_beta   90.00
_cell.angle_gamma   90.00
#
_symmetry.space_group_name_H-M   'P 1'
#
loop_
_entity.id
_entity.type
_entity.pdbx_description
1 polymer ?
#
loop_
_entity_poly.entity_id
_entity_poly.type
_entity_poly.pdbx_seq_one_letter_code
_entity_poly.pdbx_strand_id
1 'polypeptide(L)'
;MVNPFLQKIPKPWGYELIFTPPDGRVIQHEFFSPEDLELINGMKTEIRDLSKKEKKIRGFEPKQFLITVHCWDEVPLIEQIVKKYDKENRYYCWWNGEAYDISLKTLNKGVGLKHLCDYLNIDISQTIAIGNGPNDKDMVNAAGIGVTTDPKWLESDFQTTGELHLGGEELVNKLLELKS
;
A
#
# COMPACT_ATOMS: atom_id res chain seq x y z
N MET A 1 31.70 -12.83 18.22
CA MET A 1 32.01 -12.86 16.77
C MET A 1 30.78 -12.39 16.02
N VAL A 2 30.87 -11.20 15.42
CA VAL A 2 29.76 -10.55 14.71
C VAL A 2 29.89 -10.88 13.22
N ASN A 3 28.79 -11.25 12.58
CA ASN A 3 28.71 -11.68 11.18
C ASN A 3 29.36 -10.64 10.23
N PRO A 4 30.35 -11.04 9.41
CA PRO A 4 31.13 -10.12 8.57
C PRO A 4 30.36 -9.44 7.43
N PHE A 5 29.09 -9.78 7.19
CA PHE A 5 28.26 -9.11 6.17
C PHE A 5 27.77 -7.70 6.58
N LEU A 6 27.97 -7.26 7.82
CA LEU A 6 27.43 -5.99 8.32
C LEU A 6 28.36 -4.76 8.19
N GLN A 7 29.55 -4.87 7.59
CA GLN A 7 30.55 -3.79 7.64
C GLN A 7 30.61 -2.82 6.45
N LYS A 8 29.74 -2.91 5.44
CA LYS A 8 29.77 -1.96 4.30
C LYS A 8 28.40 -1.57 3.75
N ILE A 9 27.48 -1.12 4.61
CA ILE A 9 26.20 -0.57 4.16
C ILE A 9 26.11 0.90 4.58
N PRO A 10 26.18 1.87 3.63
CA PRO A 10 25.99 3.27 3.97
C PRO A 10 24.54 3.51 4.43
N LYS A 11 24.38 4.25 5.53
CA LYS A 11 23.09 4.70 6.11
C LYS A 11 22.48 5.87 5.29
N PRO A 12 21.17 6.19 5.43
CA PRO A 12 20.19 5.65 6.39
C PRO A 12 19.06 4.81 5.75
N TRP A 13 18.41 4.03 6.61
CA TRP A 13 17.41 3.00 6.33
C TRP A 13 15.99 3.55 6.46
N GLY A 14 15.05 3.05 5.66
CA GLY A 14 13.62 3.34 5.73
C GLY A 14 12.90 2.92 4.45
N TYR A 15 11.70 2.33 4.51
CA TYR A 15 11.24 1.33 3.55
C TYR A 15 9.73 1.37 3.29
N GLU A 16 9.21 1.47 2.07
CA GLU A 16 7.91 0.87 1.67
C GLU A 16 7.72 1.07 0.17
N LEU A 17 8.12 0.07 -0.60
CA LEU A 17 7.71 -0.26 -1.97
C LEU A 17 8.62 -1.41 -2.36
N ILE A 18 8.29 -2.56 -1.80
CA ILE A 18 9.10 -3.77 -1.93
C ILE A 18 8.60 -4.53 -3.14
N PHE A 19 9.46 -4.71 -4.13
CA PHE A 19 9.22 -5.68 -5.19
C PHE A 19 10.36 -6.69 -5.24
N THR A 20 9.98 -7.93 -5.52
CA THR A 20 10.90 -9.05 -5.65
C THR A 20 10.98 -9.41 -7.13
N PRO A 21 11.96 -8.88 -7.88
CA PRO A 21 12.25 -9.36 -9.24
C PRO A 21 12.44 -10.88 -9.31
N PRO A 22 12.33 -11.48 -10.51
CA PRO A 22 12.53 -12.92 -10.72
C PRO A 22 13.88 -13.46 -10.24
N ASP A 23 14.89 -12.60 -10.08
CA ASP A 23 16.19 -12.96 -9.53
C ASP A 23 16.24 -13.09 -8.00
N GLY A 24 15.09 -12.88 -7.33
CA GLY A 24 14.91 -13.07 -5.89
C GLY A 24 15.47 -11.95 -5.03
N ARG A 25 16.01 -10.86 -5.62
CA ARG A 25 16.42 -9.68 -4.85
C ARG A 25 15.19 -8.99 -4.27
N VAL A 26 15.36 -8.34 -3.13
CA VAL A 26 14.34 -7.48 -2.54
C VAL A 26 14.75 -6.04 -2.84
N ILE A 27 13.98 -5.36 -3.67
CA ILE A 27 14.22 -3.97 -4.01
C ILE A 27 13.22 -3.12 -3.29
N GLN A 28 13.74 -2.03 -2.74
CA GLN A 28 12.93 -1.03 -2.13
C GLN A 28 13.22 0.34 -2.69
N HIS A 29 12.14 1.07 -2.93
CA HIS A 29 12.24 2.40 -3.49
C HIS A 29 12.04 3.55 -2.48
N GLU A 30 11.07 3.47 -1.57
CA GLU A 30 10.80 4.61 -0.69
C GLU A 30 11.79 4.69 0.48
N PHE A 31 12.27 5.91 0.76
CA PHE A 31 13.07 6.25 1.91
C PHE A 31 12.19 6.73 3.06
N PHE A 32 12.41 6.17 4.25
CA PHE A 32 11.85 6.70 5.50
C PHE A 32 12.99 7.31 6.31
N SER A 33 12.83 8.58 6.66
CA SER A 33 13.76 9.24 7.57
C SER A 33 13.71 8.59 8.96
N PRO A 34 14.76 8.76 9.79
CA PRO A 34 14.70 8.36 11.19
C PRO A 34 13.47 8.94 11.92
N GLU A 35 13.07 10.17 11.57
CA GLU A 35 11.88 10.82 12.09
C GLU A 35 10.59 10.07 11.71
N ASP A 36 10.45 9.64 10.45
CA ASP A 36 9.30 8.84 10.00
C ASP A 36 9.17 7.53 10.79
N LEU A 37 10.30 6.87 11.02
CA LEU A 37 10.35 5.63 11.79
C LEU A 37 10.00 5.86 13.26
N GLU A 38 10.46 6.96 13.85
CA GLU A 38 10.10 7.35 15.22
C GLU A 38 8.60 7.65 15.35
N LEU A 39 8.02 8.40 14.41
CA LEU A 39 6.60 8.72 14.39
C LEU A 39 5.74 7.46 14.25
N ILE A 40 6.03 6.58 13.29
CA ILE A 40 5.32 5.31 13.12
C ILE A 40 5.42 4.46 14.37
N ASN A 41 6.61 4.32 14.94
CA ASN A 41 6.79 3.50 16.13
C ASN A 41 6.06 4.07 17.35
N GLY A 42 6.03 5.40 17.50
CA GLY A 42 5.24 6.10 18.51
C GLY A 42 3.75 5.85 18.36
N MET A 43 3.20 6.10 17.16
CA MET A 43 1.80 5.82 16.82
C MET A 43 1.43 4.36 17.09
N LYS A 44 2.23 3.41 16.59
CA LYS A 44 2.01 1.97 16.76
C LYS A 44 2.02 1.56 18.24
N THR A 45 2.93 2.11 19.02
CA THR A 45 3.04 1.81 20.45
C THR A 45 1.84 2.34 21.23
N GLU A 46 1.42 3.58 20.97
CA GLU A 46 0.27 4.17 21.66
C GLU A 46 -1.05 3.49 21.27
N ILE A 47 -1.25 3.15 19.99
CA ILE A 47 -2.44 2.39 19.57
C ILE A 47 -2.44 0.98 20.17
N ARG A 48 -1.27 0.35 20.33
CA ARG A 48 -1.15 -0.95 21.02
C ARG A 48 -1.46 -0.86 22.51
N ASP A 49 -1.18 0.27 23.16
CA ASP A 49 -1.60 0.49 24.54
C ASP A 49 -3.10 0.78 24.63
N LEU A 50 -3.66 1.52 23.66
CA LEU A 50 -5.09 1.71 23.51
C LEU A 50 -5.83 0.38 23.34
N SER A 51 -5.29 -0.55 22.53
CA SER A 51 -5.92 -1.85 22.27
C SER A 51 -6.04 -2.75 23.50
N LYS A 52 -5.32 -2.47 24.59
CA LYS A 52 -5.49 -3.17 25.87
C LYS A 52 -6.77 -2.78 26.60
N LYS A 53 -7.36 -1.63 26.25
CA LYS A 53 -8.53 -1.04 26.91
C LYS A 53 -9.73 -0.93 25.97
N GLU A 54 -9.48 -0.63 24.70
CA GLU A 54 -10.49 -0.51 23.66
C GLU A 54 -10.83 -1.88 23.06
N LYS A 55 -12.04 -2.38 23.35
CA LYS A 55 -12.50 -3.70 22.91
C LYS A 55 -12.87 -3.75 21.42
N LYS A 56 -13.09 -2.59 20.78
CA LYS A 56 -13.32 -2.50 19.34
C LYS A 56 -12.07 -2.90 18.54
N ILE A 57 -10.87 -2.72 19.08
CA ILE A 57 -9.62 -3.08 18.39
C ILE A 57 -9.43 -4.60 18.46
N ARG A 58 -9.36 -5.24 17.29
CA ARG A 58 -9.22 -6.69 17.12
C ARG A 58 -7.76 -7.12 17.12
N GLY A 59 -6.90 -6.33 16.49
CA GLY A 59 -5.49 -6.66 16.33
C GLY A 59 -4.80 -5.84 15.25
N PHE A 60 -3.52 -6.11 15.08
CA PHE A 60 -2.69 -5.45 14.07
C PHE A 60 -2.35 -6.45 12.97
N GLU A 61 -2.43 -6.01 11.71
CA GLU A 61 -1.84 -6.76 10.61
C GLU A 61 -0.30 -6.64 10.68
N PRO A 62 0.46 -7.72 10.47
CA PRO A 62 1.92 -7.68 10.52
C PRO A 62 2.48 -6.98 9.27
N LYS A 63 2.54 -5.65 9.32
CA LYS A 63 3.17 -4.80 8.31
C LYS A 63 4.37 -4.05 8.85
N GLN A 64 5.34 -3.83 7.98
CA GLN A 64 6.66 -3.33 8.37
C GLN A 64 6.71 -1.80 8.43
N PHE A 65 6.01 -1.08 7.54
CA PHE A 65 6.16 0.38 7.43
C PHE A 65 4.86 1.18 7.32
N LEU A 66 3.73 0.48 7.22
CA LEU A 66 2.42 1.00 7.53
C LEU A 66 1.80 0.27 8.73
N ILE A 67 0.84 0.92 9.37
CA ILE A 67 0.09 0.36 10.48
C ILE A 67 -1.32 0.07 9.99
N THR A 68 -1.70 -1.21 10.03
CA THR A 68 -3.09 -1.62 9.83
C THR A 68 -3.65 -2.14 11.14
N VAL A 69 -4.73 -1.52 11.61
CA VAL A 69 -5.38 -1.84 12.88
C VAL A 69 -6.80 -2.29 12.58
N HIS A 70 -7.07 -3.58 12.71
CA HIS A 70 -8.41 -4.12 12.52
C HIS A 70 -9.29 -3.75 13.71
N CYS A 71 -10.50 -3.26 13.42
CA CYS A 71 -11.50 -2.91 14.41
C CYS A 71 -12.86 -3.53 14.04
N TRP A 72 -13.74 -3.69 15.03
CA TRP A 72 -15.14 -4.06 14.76
C TRP A 72 -15.98 -2.89 14.24
N ASP A 73 -15.54 -1.67 14.55
CA ASP A 73 -16.22 -0.41 14.25
C ASP A 73 -15.20 0.75 14.41
N GLU A 74 -15.56 1.94 13.98
CA GLU A 74 -14.72 3.14 14.08
C GLU A 74 -14.29 3.43 15.53
N VAL A 75 -13.02 3.86 15.66
CA VAL A 75 -12.35 4.23 16.90
C VAL A 75 -11.69 5.60 16.70
N PRO A 76 -12.42 6.71 16.93
CA PRO A 76 -11.91 8.07 16.70
C PRO A 76 -10.61 8.41 17.45
N LEU A 77 -10.30 7.69 18.53
CA LEU A 77 -9.05 7.82 19.27
C LEU A 77 -7.82 7.48 18.41
N ILE A 78 -7.93 6.58 17.43
CA ILE A 78 -6.83 6.24 16.52
C ILE A 78 -6.46 7.46 15.68
N GLU A 79 -7.43 8.14 15.08
CA GLU A 79 -7.18 9.38 14.33
C GLU A 79 -6.60 10.50 15.21
N GLN A 80 -7.03 10.59 16.47
CA GLN A 80 -6.48 11.54 17.42
C GLN A 80 -5.02 11.23 17.75
N ILE A 81 -4.66 9.95 17.88
CA ILE A 81 -3.27 9.52 18.05
C ILE A 81 -2.46 9.91 16.82
N VAL A 82 -2.94 9.65 15.60
CA VAL A 82 -2.21 10.06 14.38
C VAL A 82 -1.98 11.57 14.36
N LYS A 83 -3.01 12.40 14.58
CA LYS A 83 -2.89 13.87 14.67
C LYS A 83 -2.01 14.35 15.83
N LYS A 84 -1.87 13.55 16.89
CA LYS A 84 -1.00 13.84 18.02
C LYS A 84 0.48 13.72 17.62
N TYR A 85 0.85 12.69 16.86
CA TYR A 85 2.23 12.47 16.42
C TYR A 85 2.56 13.25 15.15
N ASP A 86 1.72 13.15 14.13
CA ASP A 86 1.96 13.75 12.81
C ASP A 86 1.44 15.20 12.74
N LYS A 87 2.27 16.14 13.18
CA LYS A 87 1.95 17.59 13.16
C LYS A 87 1.98 18.21 11.78
N GLU A 88 2.70 17.59 10.86
CA GLU A 88 2.88 18.07 9.49
C GLU A 88 1.89 17.45 8.50
N ASN A 89 0.99 16.58 8.98
CA ASN A 89 -0.05 15.95 8.17
C ASN A 89 0.54 15.14 6.99
N ARG A 90 1.66 14.44 7.24
CA ARG A 90 2.39 13.59 6.28
C ARG A 90 1.80 12.19 6.16
N TYR A 91 1.05 11.74 7.17
CA TYR A 91 0.40 10.44 7.22
C TYR A 91 -1.09 10.57 6.91
N TYR A 92 -1.65 9.59 6.20
CA TYR A 92 -3.10 9.38 6.18
C TYR A 92 -3.50 8.42 7.29
N CYS A 93 -4.77 8.47 7.68
CA CYS A 93 -5.40 7.51 8.58
C CYS A 93 -6.79 7.25 8.04
N TRP A 94 -6.99 6.11 7.37
CA TRP A 94 -8.22 5.83 6.63
C TRP A 94 -8.93 4.61 7.21
N TRP A 95 -10.20 4.79 7.57
CA TRP A 95 -11.10 3.69 7.90
C TRP A 95 -11.69 3.08 6.63
N ASN A 96 -11.43 1.80 6.39
CA ASN A 96 -11.88 1.08 5.19
C ASN A 96 -13.15 0.24 5.42
N GLY A 97 -13.79 0.36 6.59
CA GLY A 97 -14.95 -0.45 6.98
C GLY A 97 -14.62 -1.62 7.91
N GLU A 98 -13.35 -2.02 8.00
CA GLU A 98 -12.90 -3.10 8.90
C GLU A 98 -11.57 -2.81 9.62
N ALA A 99 -10.78 -1.87 9.11
CA ALA A 99 -9.50 -1.49 9.66
C ALA A 99 -9.17 -0.02 9.40
N TYR A 100 -8.30 0.52 10.24
CA TYR A 100 -7.58 1.75 9.96
C TYR A 100 -6.26 1.42 9.27
N ASP A 101 -6.02 1.99 8.09
CA ASP A 101 -4.71 2.02 7.43
C ASP A 101 -4.04 3.37 7.68
N ILE A 102 -2.80 3.33 8.17
CA ILE A 102 -1.98 4.49 8.48
C ILE A 102 -0.63 4.34 7.77
N SER A 103 -0.36 5.19 6.78
CA SER A 103 0.93 5.27 6.08
C SER A 103 1.23 6.69 5.60
N LEU A 104 2.44 6.92 5.10
CA LEU A 104 2.82 8.18 4.47
C LEU A 104 1.93 8.43 3.25
N LYS A 105 1.51 9.66 3.03
CA LYS A 105 0.71 10.06 1.86
C LYS A 105 1.47 9.97 0.54
N THR A 106 2.79 9.91 0.58
CA THR A 106 3.63 9.67 -0.60
C THR A 106 3.53 8.23 -1.10
N LEU A 107 3.01 7.32 -0.27
CA LEU A 107 2.90 5.91 -0.59
C LEU A 107 1.52 5.57 -1.13
N ASN A 108 1.48 5.15 -2.39
CA ASN A 108 0.30 4.55 -3.01
C ASN A 108 0.71 3.57 -4.12
N LYS A 109 -0.26 2.78 -4.59
CA LYS A 109 -0.02 1.75 -5.61
C LYS A 109 0.41 2.34 -6.97
N GLY A 110 0.03 3.58 -7.28
CA GLY A 110 0.46 4.27 -8.52
C GLY A 110 1.93 4.66 -8.53
N VAL A 111 2.45 5.17 -7.40
CA VAL A 111 3.89 5.40 -7.21
C VAL A 111 4.65 4.08 -7.35
N GLY A 112 4.12 3.00 -6.77
CA GLY A 112 4.70 1.66 -6.93
C GLY A 112 4.76 1.17 -8.37
N LEU A 113 3.68 1.34 -9.13
CA LEU A 113 3.65 0.98 -10.55
C LEU A 113 4.69 1.76 -11.35
N LYS A 114 4.82 3.08 -11.12
CA LYS A 114 5.82 3.93 -11.78
C LYS A 114 7.25 3.44 -11.51
N HIS A 115 7.58 3.16 -10.25
CA HIS A 115 8.91 2.65 -9.91
C HIS A 115 9.18 1.26 -10.49
N LEU A 116 8.17 0.40 -10.56
CA LEU A 116 8.30 -0.89 -11.23
C LEU A 116 8.58 -0.71 -12.72
N CYS A 117 7.89 0.24 -13.38
CA CYS A 117 8.11 0.58 -14.78
C CYS A 117 9.53 1.12 -15.01
N ASP A 118 9.98 2.06 -14.17
CA ASP A 118 11.34 2.61 -14.22
C ASP A 118 12.40 1.50 -14.08
N TYR A 119 12.19 0.58 -13.13
CA TYR A 119 13.10 -0.56 -12.92
C TYR A 119 13.14 -1.51 -14.11
N LEU A 120 11.99 -1.80 -14.72
CA LEU A 120 11.87 -2.70 -15.87
C LEU A 120 12.21 -2.01 -17.21
N ASN A 121 12.42 -0.69 -17.20
CA ASN A 121 12.58 0.14 -18.38
C ASN A 121 11.39 -0.03 -19.38
N ILE A 122 10.18 0.02 -18.84
CA ILE A 122 8.91 -0.05 -19.57
C ILE A 122 8.21 1.31 -19.45
N ASP A 123 7.66 1.85 -20.54
CA ASP A 123 6.88 3.07 -20.44
C ASP A 123 5.56 2.78 -19.70
N ILE A 124 5.16 3.67 -18.78
CA ILE A 124 3.92 3.51 -18.03
C ILE A 124 2.71 3.34 -18.96
N SER A 125 2.73 3.93 -20.16
CA SER A 125 1.68 3.80 -21.18
C SER A 125 1.54 2.38 -21.73
N GLN A 126 2.52 1.50 -21.49
CA GLN A 126 2.50 0.09 -21.90
C GLN A 126 1.96 -0.83 -20.80
N THR A 127 1.42 -0.27 -19.72
CA THR A 127 0.86 -1.03 -18.60
C THR A 127 -0.66 -1.13 -18.66
N ILE A 128 -1.17 -2.23 -18.13
CA ILE A 128 -2.59 -2.40 -17.80
C ILE A 128 -2.66 -2.65 -16.30
N ALA A 129 -3.49 -1.90 -15.58
CA ALA A 129 -3.73 -2.10 -14.16
C ALA A 129 -5.21 -2.37 -13.90
N ILE A 130 -5.50 -3.37 -13.07
CA ILE A 130 -6.86 -3.72 -12.64
C ILE A 130 -7.00 -3.50 -11.13
N GLY A 131 -8.12 -2.90 -10.72
CA GLY A 131 -8.42 -2.58 -9.33
C GLY A 131 -9.90 -2.76 -8.98
N ASN A 132 -10.20 -2.76 -7.68
CA ASN A 132 -11.57 -2.92 -7.19
C ASN A 132 -11.97 -1.90 -6.12
N GLY A 133 -11.05 -1.05 -5.67
CA GLY A 133 -11.34 -0.13 -4.58
C GLY A 133 -10.52 1.16 -4.55
N PRO A 134 -10.79 2.02 -3.56
CA PRO A 134 -10.16 3.33 -3.46
C PRO A 134 -8.63 3.31 -3.43
N ASN A 135 -8.02 2.28 -2.82
CA ASN A 135 -6.57 2.12 -2.76
C ASN A 135 -5.92 1.69 -4.09
N ASP A 136 -6.70 1.28 -5.09
CA ASP A 136 -6.22 0.99 -6.44
C ASP A 136 -6.29 2.20 -7.38
N LYS A 137 -7.02 3.25 -6.98
CA LYS A 137 -7.29 4.41 -7.82
C LYS A 137 -6.02 5.04 -8.42
N ASP A 138 -5.01 5.26 -7.59
CA ASP A 138 -3.75 5.85 -8.06
C ASP A 138 -3.00 4.95 -9.05
N MET A 139 -3.12 3.63 -8.92
CA MET A 139 -2.50 2.66 -9.83
C MET A 139 -3.25 2.59 -11.16
N VAL A 140 -4.57 2.46 -11.11
CA VAL A 140 -5.44 2.38 -12.27
C VAL A 140 -5.37 3.67 -13.10
N ASN A 141 -5.32 4.84 -12.45
CA ASN A 141 -5.14 6.12 -13.14
C ASN A 141 -3.73 6.35 -13.68
N ALA A 142 -2.71 5.74 -13.07
CA ALA A 142 -1.33 5.90 -13.53
C ALA A 142 -1.01 5.02 -14.74
N ALA A 143 -1.68 3.87 -14.88
CA ALA A 143 -1.43 2.91 -15.95
C ALA A 143 -1.82 3.46 -17.33
N GLY A 144 -1.27 2.88 -18.39
CA GLY A 144 -1.67 3.20 -19.76
C GLY A 144 -3.11 2.79 -20.08
N ILE A 145 -3.58 1.71 -19.45
CA ILE A 145 -4.98 1.28 -19.45
C ILE A 145 -5.40 0.93 -18.02
N GLY A 146 -6.44 1.58 -17.53
CA GLY A 146 -7.08 1.27 -16.27
C GLY A 146 -8.31 0.37 -16.43
N VAL A 147 -8.43 -0.65 -15.56
CA VAL A 147 -9.57 -1.56 -15.52
C VAL A 147 -10.15 -1.63 -14.10
N THR A 148 -11.47 -1.56 -13.97
CA THR A 148 -12.18 -1.72 -12.68
C THR A 148 -12.99 -3.00 -12.66
N THR A 149 -13.03 -3.67 -11.52
CA THR A 149 -14.00 -4.73 -11.24
C THR A 149 -15.19 -4.24 -10.43
N ASP A 150 -15.15 -3.01 -9.94
CA ASP A 150 -16.23 -2.42 -9.13
C ASP A 150 -16.38 -0.91 -9.48
N PRO A 151 -17.19 -0.57 -10.49
CA PRO A 151 -17.37 0.80 -10.96
C PRO A 151 -18.06 1.70 -9.93
N LYS A 152 -18.62 1.14 -8.85
CA LYS A 152 -19.22 1.93 -7.76
C LYS A 152 -18.14 2.65 -6.96
N TRP A 153 -16.97 2.02 -6.78
CA TRP A 153 -15.90 2.53 -5.93
C TRP A 153 -14.69 3.03 -6.73
N LEU A 154 -14.56 2.61 -7.98
CA LEU A 154 -13.41 2.94 -8.83
C LEU A 154 -13.83 3.13 -10.29
N GLU A 155 -13.74 4.37 -10.76
CA GLU A 155 -13.89 4.72 -12.19
C GLU A 155 -12.57 4.46 -12.95
N SER A 156 -12.68 3.99 -14.19
CA SER A 156 -11.54 3.63 -15.05
C SER A 156 -11.93 3.56 -16.53
N ASP A 157 -10.96 3.37 -17.42
CA ASP A 157 -11.19 3.30 -18.87
C ASP A 157 -12.11 2.15 -19.28
N PHE A 158 -11.92 0.99 -18.65
CA PHE A 158 -12.72 -0.22 -18.87
C PHE A 158 -13.24 -0.79 -17.57
N GLN A 159 -14.33 -1.55 -17.65
CA GLN A 159 -14.85 -2.33 -16.54
C GLN A 159 -15.03 -3.79 -16.98
N THR A 160 -14.81 -4.73 -16.06
CA THR A 160 -15.17 -6.13 -16.29
C THR A 160 -16.69 -6.29 -16.34
N THR A 161 -17.19 -7.28 -17.06
CA THR A 161 -18.61 -7.62 -17.14
C THR A 161 -19.11 -8.26 -15.84
N GLY A 162 -18.21 -8.88 -15.06
CA GLY A 162 -18.56 -9.58 -13.83
C GLY A 162 -19.18 -10.96 -14.11
N GLU A 163 -19.02 -11.49 -15.32
CA GLU A 163 -19.49 -12.83 -15.70
C GLU A 163 -18.65 -13.93 -15.04
N LEU A 164 -17.37 -13.65 -14.77
CA LEU A 164 -16.49 -14.52 -13.99
C LEU A 164 -16.45 -14.09 -12.52
N HIS A 165 -16.20 -15.04 -11.64
CA HIS A 165 -16.07 -14.77 -10.20
C HIS A 165 -14.85 -13.89 -9.86
N LEU A 166 -13.85 -13.84 -10.74
CA LEU A 166 -12.60 -13.11 -10.53
C LEU A 166 -12.35 -12.17 -11.72
N GLY A 167 -12.55 -10.86 -11.54
CA GLY A 167 -12.37 -9.89 -12.62
C GLY A 167 -10.95 -9.85 -13.23
N GLY A 168 -9.93 -10.22 -12.45
CA GLY A 168 -8.57 -10.41 -12.97
C GLY A 168 -8.46 -11.52 -14.01
N GLU A 169 -9.20 -12.63 -13.83
CA GLU A 169 -9.25 -13.73 -14.80
C GLU A 169 -9.95 -13.30 -16.09
N GLU A 170 -11.03 -12.54 -15.96
CA GLU A 170 -11.78 -12.01 -17.10
C GLU A 170 -10.90 -11.11 -17.99
N LEU A 171 -10.13 -10.21 -17.37
CA LEU A 171 -9.18 -9.39 -18.09
C LEU A 171 -8.13 -10.23 -18.82
N VAL A 172 -7.54 -11.23 -18.15
CA VAL A 172 -6.53 -12.11 -18.77
C VAL A 172 -7.13 -12.87 -19.96
N ASN A 173 -8.33 -13.44 -19.81
CA ASN A 173 -9.02 -14.13 -20.90
C ASN A 173 -9.25 -13.20 -22.09
N LYS A 174 -9.66 -11.95 -21.84
CA LYS A 174 -9.84 -10.98 -22.91
C LYS A 174 -8.55 -10.66 -23.65
N LEU A 175 -7.44 -10.49 -22.92
CA LEU A 175 -6.14 -10.25 -23.52
C LEU A 175 -5.65 -11.43 -24.37
N LEU A 176 -5.98 -12.67 -23.97
CA LEU A 176 -5.65 -13.86 -24.75
C LEU A 176 -6.44 -13.94 -26.07
N GLU A 177 -7.72 -13.56 -26.07
CA GLU A 177 -8.53 -13.46 -27.30
C GLU A 177 -8.02 -12.40 -28.28
N LEU A 178 -7.49 -11.28 -27.77
CA LEU A 178 -6.96 -10.20 -28.62
C LEU A 178 -5.60 -10.54 -29.23
N LYS A 179 -4.91 -11.54 -28.67
CA LYS A 179 -3.60 -12.00 -29.14
C LYS A 179 -3.71 -13.04 -30.27
N SER A 180 -4.86 -13.71 -30.38
CA SER A 180 -5.17 -14.68 -31.45
C SER A 180 -5.69 -14.01 -32.71
#